data_AF-A0A2M4CZE4-F1
#
_entry.id   AF-A0A2M4CZE4-F1
#
_cell.length_a   1.000
_cell.length_b   1.000
_cell.length_c   1.000
_cell.angle_alpha   90.00
_cell.angle_beta   90.00
_cell.angle_gamma   90.00
#
_symmetry.space_group_name_H-M   'P 1'
#
loop_
_entity.id
_entity.type
_entity.pdbx_description
1 polymer ?
#
loop_
_entity_poly.entity_id
_entity_poly.type
_entity_poly.pdbx_seq_one_letter_code
_entity_poly.pdbx_strand_id
1 'polypeptide(L)'
;LLVPMFGAAVLEENALDGCGVSHSALHATANGWQYTPCHSEHNGACFVKAHEERYRALVEACQAEHSNQSAQIREYRAGLPKLSSDVIVALSQLNITLRTDRDRLESLVRDHHDVLLNTTDYAVHLERDIAVASLEANRTDEALRYYGALLLEPTAVKELVLESYQGSGDNSSTRKVALLLQFIRGLPDAADRTAGYRQLGELLETNQQHERAPGILFAEDAARYGSEQPDPERYPKRTLERWRRQLADGFFSEPVQFAADYPAYYERIEGDLLRPVVVAAGADSLPRLIEYPNALPRLEQRVRAFRLLLRALQQQSNGQQLHDRHLLQLAGEVSKLEQQLAGGKMKSVTTEEDVSGALTELRQLFPQFTYDRSFLTYSELFALYKPVV
;
A
#
# COMPACT_ATOMS: atom_id res chain seq x y z
N LEU A 1 29.93 -13.20 52.22
CA LEU A 1 31.38 -13.40 52.00
C LEU A 1 31.77 -12.62 50.76
N LEU A 2 32.37 -11.43 50.95
CA LEU A 2 33.20 -10.70 49.96
C LEU A 2 33.74 -9.47 50.70
N VAL A 3 34.95 -9.59 51.24
CA VAL A 3 35.75 -8.49 51.78
C VAL A 3 36.75 -8.14 50.67
N PRO A 4 36.87 -6.89 50.19
CA PRO A 4 38.00 -6.51 49.38
C PRO A 4 39.20 -6.29 50.31
N MET A 5 40.23 -7.11 50.09
CA MET A 5 41.58 -6.86 50.58
C MET A 5 42.08 -5.54 49.98
N PHE A 6 42.19 -4.50 50.79
CA PHE A 6 43.05 -3.36 50.49
C PHE A 6 44.40 -3.60 51.18
N GLY A 7 45.42 -3.76 50.35
CA GLY A 7 46.78 -4.14 50.75
C GLY A 7 47.49 -3.06 51.57
N ALA A 8 48.46 -3.53 52.34
CA ALA A 8 49.30 -2.76 53.25
C ALA A 8 50.05 -1.55 52.62
N ALA A 9 50.06 -1.43 51.29
CA ALA A 9 50.70 -0.32 50.58
C ALA A 9 49.88 1.00 50.61
N VAL A 10 48.56 0.96 50.83
CA VAL A 10 47.72 2.18 50.96
C VAL A 10 47.84 2.80 52.36
N LEU A 11 48.45 2.09 53.33
CA LEU A 11 48.56 2.58 54.70
C LEU A 11 49.78 3.49 54.95
N GLU A 12 50.84 3.40 54.13
CA GLU A 12 52.01 4.29 54.30
C GLU A 12 51.81 5.67 53.65
N GLU A 13 51.10 5.78 52.51
CA GLU A 13 50.83 7.07 51.87
C GLU A 13 49.79 7.90 52.65
N ASN A 14 48.83 7.24 53.30
CA ASN A 14 47.82 7.88 54.15
C ASN A 14 48.33 8.34 55.52
N ALA A 15 49.51 7.88 55.97
CA ALA A 15 50.04 8.26 57.28
C ALA A 15 50.51 9.73 57.30
N LEU A 16 50.92 10.28 56.16
CA LEU A 16 51.30 11.68 56.02
C LEU A 16 50.12 12.59 55.65
N ASP A 17 49.11 12.08 54.94
CA ASP A 17 47.84 12.79 54.72
C ASP A 17 46.96 12.88 55.98
N GLY A 18 47.22 12.03 57.00
CA GLY A 18 46.50 12.03 58.29
C GLY A 18 46.63 13.32 59.12
N CYS A 19 47.48 14.25 58.70
CA CYS A 19 47.66 15.55 59.34
C CYS A 19 46.98 16.71 58.62
N GLY A 20 46.34 16.48 57.46
CA GLY A 20 45.73 17.53 56.65
C GLY A 20 46.72 18.52 56.02
N VAL A 21 48.01 18.16 55.94
CA VAL A 21 49.06 19.02 55.39
C VAL A 21 49.57 18.43 54.09
N SER A 22 49.50 19.20 52.99
CA SER A 22 49.92 18.71 51.68
C SER A 22 51.42 18.37 51.66
N HIS A 23 51.79 17.36 50.86
CA HIS A 23 53.19 16.99 50.63
C HIS A 23 54.05 18.19 50.19
N SER A 24 53.47 19.14 49.43
CA SER A 24 54.13 20.39 49.04
C SER A 24 54.44 21.32 50.22
N ALA A 25 53.57 21.39 51.23
CA ALA A 25 53.79 22.20 52.43
C ALA A 25 54.84 21.56 53.36
N LEU A 26 54.86 20.23 53.46
CA LEU A 26 55.92 19.50 54.17
C LEU A 26 57.29 19.70 53.49
N HIS A 27 57.33 19.59 52.15
CA HIS A 27 58.54 19.81 51.37
C HIS A 27 59.05 21.26 51.47
N ALA A 28 58.16 22.25 51.45
CA ALA A 28 58.51 23.66 51.66
C ALA A 28 59.07 23.90 53.07
N THR A 29 58.50 23.24 54.08
CA THR A 29 58.97 23.33 55.47
C THR A 29 60.35 22.70 55.64
N ALA A 30 60.56 21.51 55.06
CA ALA A 30 61.86 20.82 55.07
C ALA A 30 62.95 21.60 54.31
N ASN A 31 62.63 22.18 53.15
CA ASN A 31 63.55 23.09 52.45
C ASN A 31 63.88 24.32 53.30
N GLY A 32 62.88 24.90 53.97
CA GLY A 32 63.10 25.98 54.92
C GLY A 32 64.08 25.61 56.04
N TRP A 33 64.08 24.37 56.51
CA TRP A 33 65.03 23.87 57.52
C TRP A 33 66.45 23.73 56.97
N GLN A 34 66.60 23.34 55.71
CA GLN A 34 67.91 23.11 55.09
C GLN A 34 68.67 24.41 54.78
N TYR A 35 67.96 25.52 54.52
CA TYR A 35 68.57 26.78 54.06
C TYR A 35 68.50 27.93 55.09
N THR A 36 68.04 27.69 56.32
CA THR A 36 68.06 28.73 57.37
C THR A 36 69.47 28.83 57.96
N PRO A 37 70.18 29.97 57.85
CA PRO A 37 71.52 30.11 58.40
C PRO A 37 71.48 30.05 59.93
N CYS A 38 72.37 29.27 60.52
CA CYS A 38 72.49 29.09 61.96
C CYS A 38 73.92 29.39 62.43
N HIS A 39 74.06 29.91 63.65
CA HIS A 39 75.33 29.96 64.36
C HIS A 39 75.25 28.99 65.54
N SER A 40 76.12 27.98 65.57
CA SER A 40 76.25 27.06 66.71
C SER A 40 77.51 27.43 67.49
N GLU A 41 77.37 27.88 68.74
CA GLU A 41 78.55 28.23 69.55
C GLU A 41 79.32 27.00 70.05
N HIS A 42 78.74 25.81 70.04
CA HIS A 42 79.43 24.57 70.42
C HIS A 42 78.97 23.40 69.54
N ASN A 43 79.93 22.69 68.93
CA ASN A 43 79.74 21.51 68.07
C ASN A 43 78.59 20.59 68.54
N GLY A 44 77.43 20.67 67.88
CA GLY A 44 76.32 19.74 68.08
C GLY A 44 74.96 20.35 67.75
N ALA A 45 74.49 20.12 66.52
CA ALA A 45 73.15 20.41 65.97
C ALA A 45 72.63 21.87 66.06
N CYS A 46 72.40 22.50 64.91
CA CYS A 46 71.76 23.80 64.84
C CYS A 46 70.28 23.74 65.22
N PHE A 47 69.97 24.23 66.43
CA PHE A 47 68.58 24.41 66.88
C PHE A 47 68.15 25.86 66.63
N VAL A 48 67.30 26.07 65.62
CA VAL A 48 66.63 27.35 65.39
C VAL A 48 65.27 27.30 66.08
N LYS A 49 65.00 28.21 67.02
CA LYS A 49 63.71 28.29 67.75
C LYS A 49 62.50 28.33 66.82
N ALA A 50 62.64 28.98 65.65
CA ALA A 50 61.61 29.01 64.62
C ALA A 50 61.27 27.63 64.02
N HIS A 51 62.21 26.66 64.02
CA HIS A 51 61.93 25.28 63.61
C HIS A 51 61.13 24.53 64.66
N GLU A 52 61.43 24.75 65.94
CA GLU A 52 60.69 24.15 67.05
C GLU A 52 59.23 24.65 67.09
N GLU A 53 59.01 25.95 66.87
CA GLU A 53 57.67 26.54 66.80
C GLU A 53 56.87 26.00 65.60
N ARG A 54 57.50 25.85 64.42
CA ARG A 54 56.85 25.26 63.24
C ARG A 54 56.54 23.77 63.41
N TYR A 55 57.44 23.02 64.04
CA TYR A 55 57.20 21.61 64.34
C TYR A 55 56.03 21.45 65.33
N ARG A 56 55.96 22.29 66.37
CA ARG A 56 54.81 22.31 67.29
C ARG A 56 53.49 22.63 66.59
N ALA A 57 53.48 23.63 65.71
CA ALA A 57 52.29 23.98 64.93
C ALA A 57 51.83 22.83 64.02
N LEU A 58 52.78 22.09 63.41
CA LEU A 58 52.48 20.89 62.62
C LEU A 58 51.86 19.78 63.49
N VAL A 59 52.43 19.52 64.67
CA VAL A 59 51.89 18.52 65.62
C VAL A 59 50.49 18.90 66.10
N GLU A 60 50.24 20.17 66.39
CA GLU A 60 48.91 20.66 66.78
C GLU A 60 47.89 20.52 65.65
N ALA A 61 48.26 20.85 64.41
CA ALA A 61 47.42 20.67 63.23
C ALA A 61 47.07 19.18 63.00
N CYS A 62 48.07 18.29 63.11
CA CYS A 62 47.85 16.85 63.03
C CYS A 62 46.85 16.35 64.10
N GLN A 63 46.99 16.82 65.34
CA GLN A 63 46.11 16.41 66.44
C GLN A 63 44.68 16.92 66.23
N ALA A 64 44.52 18.16 65.76
CA ALA A 64 43.22 18.74 65.44
C ALA A 64 42.53 17.95 64.34
N GLU A 65 43.23 17.62 63.26
CA GLU A 65 42.66 16.89 62.13
C GLU A 65 42.29 15.44 62.52
N HIS A 66 43.16 14.76 63.25
CA HIS A 66 42.86 13.43 63.77
C HIS A 66 41.64 13.44 64.71
N SER A 67 41.48 14.50 65.51
CA SER A 67 40.29 14.67 66.36
C SER A 67 39.02 14.91 65.56
N ASN A 68 39.10 15.69 64.48
CA ASN A 68 37.99 16.00 63.58
C ASN A 68 37.55 14.75 62.81
N GLN A 69 38.51 14.01 62.22
CA GLN A 69 38.23 12.72 61.58
C GLN A 69 37.63 11.71 62.56
N SER A 70 38.16 11.66 63.79
CA SER A 70 37.60 10.80 64.84
C SER A 70 36.17 11.18 65.20
N ALA A 71 35.83 12.47 65.20
CA ALA A 71 34.47 12.96 65.45
C ALA A 71 33.52 12.61 64.29
N GLN A 72 33.93 12.85 63.04
CA GLN A 72 33.15 12.49 61.85
C GLN A 72 32.90 10.99 61.75
N ILE A 73 33.90 10.16 62.04
CA ILE A 73 33.75 8.69 62.07
C ILE A 73 32.76 8.26 63.16
N ARG A 74 32.77 8.92 64.34
CA ARG A 74 31.81 8.64 65.42
C ARG A 74 30.39 9.04 65.02
N GLU A 75 30.22 10.20 64.40
CA GLU A 75 28.93 10.67 63.90
C GLU A 75 28.37 9.72 62.82
N TYR A 76 29.21 9.33 61.87
CA TYR A 76 28.84 8.37 60.83
C TYR A 76 28.47 7.00 61.43
N ARG A 77 29.25 6.50 62.39
CA ARG A 77 28.95 5.24 63.11
C ARG A 77 27.68 5.34 63.95
N ALA A 78 27.34 6.51 64.48
CA ALA A 78 26.10 6.73 65.22
C ALA A 78 24.87 6.78 64.30
N GLY A 79 25.01 7.29 63.06
CA GLY A 79 23.95 7.36 62.06
C GLY A 79 23.69 6.05 61.31
N LEU A 80 24.71 5.20 61.17
CA LEU A 80 24.64 3.95 60.39
C LEU A 80 23.51 2.98 60.82
N PRO A 81 23.26 2.75 62.13
CA PRO A 81 22.18 1.87 62.56
C PRO A 81 20.81 2.37 62.11
N LYS A 82 20.59 3.68 62.14
CA LYS A 82 19.32 4.28 61.71
C LYS A 82 19.10 4.11 60.20
N LEU A 83 20.12 4.40 59.39
CA LEU A 83 20.08 4.16 57.94
C LEU A 83 19.82 2.69 57.61
N SER A 84 20.47 1.75 58.30
CA SER A 84 20.22 0.32 58.10
C SER A 84 18.79 -0.08 58.48
N SER A 85 18.24 0.50 59.57
CA SER A 85 16.87 0.27 60.01
C SER A 85 15.87 0.80 58.99
N ASP A 86 16.08 2.01 58.47
CA ASP A 86 15.18 2.64 57.50
C ASP A 86 15.13 1.83 56.19
N VAL A 87 16.28 1.32 55.73
CA VAL A 87 16.35 0.42 54.56
C VAL A 87 15.62 -0.90 54.83
N ILE A 88 15.78 -1.50 56.01
CA ILE A 88 15.07 -2.73 56.39
C ILE A 88 13.55 -2.49 56.44
N VAL A 89 13.10 -1.35 56.96
CA VAL A 89 11.67 -0.98 57.01
C VAL A 89 11.12 -0.73 55.62
N ALA A 90 11.84 -0.02 54.75
CA ALA A 90 11.41 0.20 53.37
C ALA A 90 11.32 -1.12 52.59
N LEU A 91 12.30 -2.01 52.76
CA LEU A 91 12.29 -3.34 52.14
C LEU A 91 11.17 -4.23 52.68
N SER A 92 10.87 -4.17 53.98
CA SER A 92 9.78 -4.95 54.57
C SER A 92 8.42 -4.45 54.11
N GLN A 93 8.23 -3.12 54.01
CA GLN A 93 7.02 -2.52 53.45
C GLN A 93 6.83 -2.93 51.98
N LEU A 94 7.86 -2.84 51.14
CA LEU A 94 7.79 -3.28 49.75
C LEU A 94 7.45 -4.77 49.64
N ASN A 95 8.07 -5.61 50.46
CA ASN A 95 7.81 -7.05 50.50
C ASN A 95 6.39 -7.37 50.99
N ILE A 96 5.85 -6.58 51.93
CA ILE A 96 4.46 -6.72 52.37
C ILE A 96 3.53 -6.35 51.21
N THR A 97 3.70 -5.20 50.56
CA THR A 97 2.87 -4.78 49.42
C THR A 97 2.94 -5.79 48.27
N LEU A 98 4.12 -6.34 47.96
CA LEU A 98 4.29 -7.40 46.97
C LEU A 98 3.70 -8.74 47.40
N ARG A 99 3.54 -9.02 48.70
CA ARG A 99 2.88 -10.24 49.17
C ARG A 99 1.37 -10.09 49.24
N THR A 100 0.87 -8.91 49.60
CA THR A 100 -0.56 -8.65 49.77
C THR A 100 -1.24 -8.31 48.45
N ASP A 101 -0.57 -7.57 47.58
CA ASP A 101 -1.21 -6.97 46.39
C ASP A 101 -0.65 -7.50 45.07
N ARG A 102 0.26 -8.48 45.07
CA ARG A 102 0.79 -9.07 43.83
C ARG A 102 -0.31 -9.61 42.93
N ASP A 103 -1.21 -10.44 43.45
CA ASP A 103 -2.28 -11.04 42.64
C ASP A 103 -3.21 -9.97 42.07
N ARG A 104 -3.44 -8.89 42.84
CA ARG A 104 -4.23 -7.73 42.42
C ARG A 104 -3.53 -6.90 41.34
N LEU A 105 -2.23 -6.67 41.47
CA LEU A 105 -1.42 -5.97 40.46
C LEU A 105 -1.30 -6.80 39.17
N GLU A 106 -1.09 -8.12 39.29
CA GLU A 106 -1.09 -9.02 38.13
C GLU A 106 -2.46 -9.05 37.45
N SER A 107 -3.56 -9.08 38.21
CA SER A 107 -4.92 -8.96 37.66
C SER A 107 -5.11 -7.64 36.93
N LEU A 108 -4.75 -6.52 37.55
CA LEU A 108 -4.94 -5.19 36.95
C LEU A 108 -4.10 -5.02 35.67
N VAL A 109 -2.87 -5.54 35.65
CA VAL A 109 -2.04 -5.55 34.43
C VAL A 109 -2.65 -6.44 33.34
N ARG A 110 -3.18 -7.62 33.69
CA ARG A 110 -3.90 -8.47 32.72
C ARG A 110 -5.17 -7.81 32.21
N ASP A 111 -5.97 -7.22 33.08
CA ASP A 111 -7.20 -6.50 32.71
C ASP A 111 -6.89 -5.32 31.79
N HIS A 112 -5.87 -4.52 32.10
CA HIS A 112 -5.42 -3.43 31.22
C HIS A 112 -4.82 -3.95 29.91
N HIS A 113 -4.10 -5.06 29.93
CA HIS A 113 -3.57 -5.69 28.73
C HIS A 113 -4.69 -6.17 27.81
N ASP A 114 -5.69 -6.86 28.35
CA ASP A 114 -6.84 -7.35 27.60
C ASP A 114 -7.70 -6.20 27.06
N VAL A 115 -7.90 -5.13 27.84
CA VAL A 115 -8.58 -3.92 27.36
C VAL A 115 -7.79 -3.26 26.23
N LEU A 116 -6.47 -3.13 26.37
CA LEU A 116 -5.63 -2.55 25.32
C LEU A 116 -5.69 -3.39 24.04
N LEU A 117 -5.52 -4.71 24.13
CA LEU A 117 -5.64 -5.63 23.00
C LEU A 117 -7.01 -5.52 22.33
N ASN A 118 -8.10 -5.57 23.09
CA ASN A 118 -9.44 -5.43 22.54
C ASN A 118 -9.66 -4.08 21.85
N THR A 119 -9.10 -2.99 22.41
CA THR A 119 -9.21 -1.66 21.80
C THR A 119 -8.36 -1.52 20.54
N THR A 120 -7.19 -2.14 20.49
CA THR A 120 -6.36 -2.16 19.28
C THR A 120 -7.00 -3.00 18.19
N ASP A 121 -7.54 -4.17 18.53
CA ASP A 121 -8.23 -5.05 17.58
C ASP A 121 -9.47 -4.36 17.02
N TYR A 122 -10.26 -3.70 17.88
CA TYR A 122 -11.40 -2.91 17.43
C TYR A 122 -10.99 -1.75 16.51
N ALA A 123 -9.90 -1.05 16.82
CA ALA A 123 -9.41 0.04 15.98
C ALA A 123 -8.96 -0.48 14.60
N VAL A 124 -8.25 -1.62 14.55
CA VAL A 124 -7.84 -2.26 13.30
C VAL A 124 -9.06 -2.68 12.47
N HIS A 125 -10.06 -3.31 13.09
CA HIS A 125 -11.31 -3.66 12.41
C HIS A 125 -12.04 -2.43 11.87
N LEU A 126 -12.10 -1.34 12.64
CA LEU A 126 -12.73 -0.10 12.19
C LEU A 126 -11.99 0.52 11.00
N GLU A 127 -10.66 0.62 11.05
CA GLU A 127 -9.85 1.15 9.95
C GLU A 127 -10.02 0.31 8.67
N ARG A 128 -10.14 -1.01 8.82
CA ARG A 128 -10.45 -1.95 7.73
C ARG A 128 -11.83 -1.74 7.14
N ASP A 129 -12.87 -1.64 7.98
CA ASP A 129 -14.25 -1.36 7.54
C ASP A 129 -14.32 -0.03 6.77
N ILE A 130 -13.61 1.00 7.26
CA ILE A 130 -13.54 2.30 6.59
C ILE A 130 -12.80 2.18 5.25
N ALA A 131 -11.71 1.40 5.18
CA ALA A 131 -11.02 1.15 3.92
C ALA A 131 -11.94 0.48 2.90
N VAL A 132 -12.65 -0.58 3.28
CA VAL A 132 -13.62 -1.29 2.42
C VAL A 132 -14.74 -0.35 1.96
N ALA A 133 -15.36 0.39 2.87
CA ALA A 133 -16.42 1.34 2.53
C ALA A 133 -15.92 2.45 1.58
N SER A 134 -14.68 2.91 1.78
CA SER A 134 -14.04 3.91 0.90
C SER A 134 -13.79 3.35 -0.50
N LEU A 135 -13.40 2.08 -0.62
CA LEU A 135 -13.27 1.39 -1.91
C LEU A 135 -14.60 1.31 -2.65
N GLU A 136 -15.65 0.86 -1.97
CA GLU A 136 -17.00 0.75 -2.55
C GLU A 136 -17.54 2.13 -2.98
N ALA A 137 -17.19 3.18 -2.25
CA ALA A 137 -17.54 4.56 -2.56
C ALA A 137 -16.67 5.21 -3.66
N ASN A 138 -15.73 4.48 -4.28
CA ASN A 138 -14.78 4.99 -5.27
C ASN A 138 -13.89 6.14 -4.72
N ARG A 139 -13.48 6.04 -3.44
CA ARG A 139 -12.53 6.95 -2.79
C ARG A 139 -11.21 6.24 -2.58
N THR A 140 -10.51 5.96 -3.68
CA THR A 140 -9.25 5.20 -3.69
C THR A 140 -8.18 5.85 -2.80
N ASP A 141 -8.08 7.17 -2.80
CA ASP A 141 -7.08 7.88 -1.99
C ASP A 141 -7.35 7.73 -0.49
N GLU A 142 -8.63 7.76 -0.10
CA GLU A 142 -9.06 7.55 1.28
C GLU A 142 -8.80 6.10 1.70
N ALA A 143 -9.15 5.13 0.85
CA ALA A 143 -8.87 3.71 1.09
C ALA A 143 -7.37 3.42 1.26
N LEU A 144 -6.52 4.02 0.42
CA LEU A 144 -5.06 3.86 0.52
C LEU A 144 -4.49 4.47 1.81
N ARG A 145 -5.06 5.57 2.29
CA ARG A 145 -4.69 6.18 3.58
C ARG A 145 -4.99 5.23 4.75
N TYR A 146 -6.20 4.68 4.76
CA TYR A 146 -6.63 3.73 5.80
C TYR A 146 -5.86 2.41 5.72
N TYR A 147 -5.55 1.93 4.51
CA TYR A 147 -4.64 0.80 4.32
C TYR A 147 -3.23 1.06 4.91
N GLY A 148 -2.71 2.28 4.80
CA GLY A 148 -1.44 2.67 5.42
C GLY A 148 -1.39 2.46 6.94
N ALA A 149 -2.53 2.58 7.63
CA ALA A 149 -2.65 2.32 9.07
C ALA A 149 -2.67 0.80 9.40
N LEU A 150 -2.99 -0.04 8.41
CA LEU A 150 -3.11 -1.50 8.53
C LEU A 150 -1.82 -2.25 8.16
N LEU A 151 -0.74 -1.55 7.76
CA LEU A 151 0.53 -2.12 7.27
C LEU A 151 1.25 -3.06 8.26
N LEU A 152 0.81 -3.13 9.52
CA LEU A 152 1.33 -4.07 10.51
C LEU A 152 0.81 -5.50 10.30
N GLU A 153 -0.21 -5.70 9.45
CA GLU A 153 -0.80 -7.01 9.19
C GLU A 153 -0.37 -7.60 7.83
N PRO A 154 0.31 -8.75 7.80
CA PRO A 154 0.84 -9.34 6.57
C PRO A 154 -0.22 -9.87 5.59
N THR A 155 -1.49 -10.00 6.02
CA THR A 155 -2.61 -10.46 5.19
C THR A 155 -3.60 -9.36 4.79
N ALA A 156 -3.37 -8.12 5.23
CA ALA A 156 -4.31 -7.00 5.09
C ALA A 156 -4.83 -6.80 3.66
N VAL A 157 -3.94 -6.86 2.65
CA VAL A 157 -4.34 -6.63 1.25
C VAL A 157 -5.27 -7.73 0.73
N LYS A 158 -4.96 -8.99 1.02
CA LYS A 158 -5.78 -10.12 0.54
C LYS A 158 -7.17 -10.07 1.15
N GLU A 159 -7.20 -9.78 2.44
CA GLU A 159 -8.40 -9.68 3.24
C GLU A 159 -9.28 -8.49 2.81
N LEU A 160 -8.70 -7.31 2.58
CA LEU A 160 -9.42 -6.16 2.03
C LEU A 160 -10.01 -6.42 0.64
N VAL A 161 -9.23 -7.06 -0.25
CA VAL A 161 -9.72 -7.43 -1.59
C VAL A 161 -10.85 -8.45 -1.49
N LEU A 162 -10.73 -9.44 -0.61
CA LEU A 162 -11.76 -10.45 -0.38
C LEU A 162 -13.06 -9.82 0.14
N GLU A 163 -12.98 -9.00 1.18
CA GLU A 163 -14.15 -8.38 1.80
C GLU A 163 -14.84 -7.38 0.88
N SER A 164 -14.08 -6.50 0.22
CA SER A 164 -14.65 -5.55 -0.74
C SER A 164 -15.30 -6.27 -1.94
N TYR A 165 -14.78 -7.44 -2.33
CA TYR A 165 -15.40 -8.24 -3.37
C TYR A 165 -16.73 -8.89 -2.90
N GLN A 166 -16.75 -9.41 -1.67
CA GLN A 166 -17.88 -10.13 -1.09
C GLN A 166 -18.98 -9.23 -0.49
N GLY A 167 -18.66 -8.02 -0.02
CA GLY A 167 -19.48 -7.14 0.82
C GLY A 167 -20.77 -6.57 0.24
N SER A 168 -21.15 -6.91 -0.99
CA SER A 168 -22.40 -6.42 -1.60
C SER A 168 -23.04 -7.47 -2.50
N GLY A 169 -24.27 -7.85 -2.17
CA GLY A 169 -25.06 -8.86 -2.87
C GLY A 169 -25.34 -8.53 -4.35
N ASP A 170 -25.42 -9.61 -5.13
CA ASP A 170 -25.81 -9.74 -6.54
C ASP A 170 -25.10 -8.88 -7.61
N ASN A 171 -24.22 -9.57 -8.35
CA ASN A 171 -24.05 -9.49 -9.82
C ASN A 171 -23.63 -8.17 -10.48
N SER A 172 -23.21 -7.13 -9.75
CA SER A 172 -22.42 -6.04 -10.34
C SER A 172 -20.92 -6.25 -10.14
N SER A 173 -20.36 -7.22 -10.86
CA SER A 173 -18.96 -7.66 -10.74
C SER A 173 -17.95 -6.72 -11.41
N THR A 174 -18.31 -6.09 -12.53
CA THR A 174 -17.35 -5.35 -13.36
C THR A 174 -16.91 -4.03 -12.75
N ARG A 175 -17.85 -3.24 -12.22
CA ARG A 175 -17.52 -1.98 -11.55
C ARG A 175 -16.67 -2.21 -10.31
N LYS A 176 -17.02 -3.21 -9.49
CA LYS A 176 -16.23 -3.59 -8.31
C LYS A 176 -14.81 -3.97 -8.69
N VAL A 177 -14.65 -4.82 -9.71
CA VAL A 177 -13.33 -5.22 -10.19
C VAL A 177 -12.54 -4.01 -10.70
N ALA A 178 -13.17 -3.07 -11.40
CA ALA A 178 -12.51 -1.83 -11.80
C ALA A 178 -12.01 -1.00 -10.60
N LEU A 179 -12.82 -0.87 -9.54
CA LEU A 179 -12.44 -0.15 -8.31
C LEU A 179 -11.30 -0.85 -7.58
N LEU A 180 -11.37 -2.18 -7.45
CA LEU A 180 -10.31 -2.98 -6.85
C LEU A 180 -9.00 -2.88 -7.62
N LEU A 181 -9.04 -2.93 -8.95
CA LEU A 181 -7.85 -2.72 -9.80
C LEU A 181 -7.24 -1.33 -9.60
N GLN A 182 -8.06 -0.28 -9.48
CA GLN A 182 -7.58 1.07 -9.19
C GLN A 182 -6.88 1.14 -7.82
N PHE A 183 -7.45 0.52 -6.80
CA PHE A 183 -6.84 0.44 -5.47
C PHE A 183 -5.53 -0.35 -5.48
N ILE A 184 -5.53 -1.55 -6.06
CA ILE A 184 -4.33 -2.40 -6.14
C ILE A 184 -3.22 -1.62 -6.85
N ARG A 185 -3.51 -0.94 -7.96
CA ARG A 185 -2.52 -0.11 -8.66
C ARG A 185 -1.93 0.99 -7.77
N GLY A 186 -2.72 1.55 -6.85
CA GLY A 186 -2.31 2.61 -5.94
C GLY A 186 -1.51 2.14 -4.72
N LEU A 187 -1.42 0.84 -4.47
CA LEU A 187 -0.65 0.31 -3.33
C LEU A 187 0.85 0.65 -3.49
N PRO A 188 1.52 1.11 -2.41
CA PRO A 188 2.90 1.56 -2.48
C PRO A 188 3.88 0.41 -2.73
N ASP A 189 3.68 -0.73 -2.04
CA ASP A 189 4.58 -1.87 -2.11
C ASP A 189 4.26 -2.84 -3.27
N ALA A 190 5.30 -3.39 -3.88
CA ALA A 190 5.17 -4.28 -5.03
C ALA A 190 4.70 -5.69 -4.65
N ALA A 191 5.06 -6.19 -3.47
CA ALA A 191 4.60 -7.48 -2.99
C ALA A 191 3.10 -7.41 -2.66
N ASP A 192 2.66 -6.31 -2.06
CA ASP A 192 1.25 -6.03 -1.81
C ASP A 192 0.43 -5.93 -3.10
N ARG A 193 0.93 -5.22 -4.12
CA ARG A 193 0.29 -5.22 -5.46
C ARG A 193 0.16 -6.62 -6.02
N THR A 194 1.23 -7.41 -5.94
CA THR A 194 1.25 -8.81 -6.43
C THR A 194 0.23 -9.67 -5.68
N ALA A 195 0.16 -9.55 -4.36
CA ALA A 195 -0.79 -10.27 -3.53
C ALA A 195 -2.24 -9.88 -3.85
N GLY A 196 -2.50 -8.59 -4.09
CA GLY A 196 -3.80 -8.07 -4.50
C GLY A 196 -4.25 -8.61 -5.86
N TYR A 197 -3.38 -8.57 -6.89
CA TYR A 197 -3.69 -9.15 -8.20
C TYR A 197 -3.94 -10.66 -8.13
N ARG A 198 -3.13 -11.39 -7.37
CA ARG A 198 -3.31 -12.84 -7.19
C ARG A 198 -4.64 -13.16 -6.53
N GLN A 199 -4.96 -12.47 -5.42
CA GLN A 199 -6.23 -12.64 -4.71
C GLN A 199 -7.43 -12.34 -5.61
N LEU A 200 -7.37 -11.25 -6.39
CA LEU A 200 -8.43 -10.89 -7.32
C LEU A 200 -8.59 -11.94 -8.43
N GLY A 201 -7.49 -12.46 -8.98
CA GLY A 201 -7.51 -13.54 -9.97
C GLY A 201 -8.19 -14.81 -9.44
N GLU A 202 -7.83 -15.25 -8.23
CA GLU A 202 -8.45 -16.42 -7.57
C GLU A 202 -9.97 -16.22 -7.36
N LEU A 203 -10.39 -15.00 -7.00
CA LEU A 203 -11.80 -14.68 -6.81
C LEU A 203 -12.60 -14.69 -8.12
N LEU A 204 -12.04 -14.15 -9.20
CA LEU A 204 -12.64 -14.18 -10.55
C LEU A 204 -12.77 -15.60 -11.11
N GLU A 205 -11.86 -16.49 -10.73
CA GLU A 205 -11.93 -17.91 -11.08
C GLU A 205 -13.04 -18.62 -10.33
N THR A 206 -13.06 -18.46 -9.01
CA THR A 206 -13.99 -19.15 -8.10
C THR A 206 -15.45 -18.87 -8.48
N ASN A 207 -15.76 -17.65 -8.93
CA ASN A 207 -17.12 -17.26 -9.30
C ASN A 207 -17.36 -17.13 -10.82
N GLN A 208 -16.48 -17.69 -11.65
CA GLN A 208 -16.62 -17.72 -13.11
C GLN A 208 -16.71 -16.34 -13.78
N GLN A 209 -16.27 -15.27 -13.11
CA GLN A 209 -16.23 -13.91 -13.68
C GLN A 209 -15.06 -13.72 -14.66
N HIS A 210 -14.12 -14.65 -14.70
CA HIS A 210 -13.06 -14.72 -15.69
C HIS A 210 -13.55 -14.91 -17.14
N GLU A 211 -14.78 -15.37 -17.33
CA GLU A 211 -15.42 -15.53 -18.66
C GLU A 211 -16.34 -14.34 -19.02
N ARG A 212 -16.34 -13.29 -18.20
CA ARG A 212 -17.20 -12.10 -18.33
C ARG A 212 -16.35 -10.83 -18.42
N ALA A 213 -17.01 -9.69 -18.62
CA ALA A 213 -16.38 -8.35 -18.66
C ALA A 213 -15.23 -8.11 -17.65
N PRO A 214 -15.29 -8.54 -16.37
CA PRO A 214 -14.19 -8.38 -15.43
C PRO A 214 -12.87 -9.01 -15.88
N GLY A 215 -12.93 -10.13 -16.60
CA GLY A 215 -11.73 -10.84 -17.07
C GLY A 215 -10.90 -10.01 -18.05
N ILE A 216 -11.53 -9.13 -18.84
CA ILE A 216 -10.82 -8.23 -19.76
C ILE A 216 -10.10 -7.13 -18.98
N LEU A 217 -10.78 -6.51 -18.02
CA LEU A 217 -10.18 -5.46 -17.18
C LEU A 217 -8.99 -6.00 -16.39
N PHE A 218 -9.16 -7.17 -15.79
CA PHE A 218 -8.10 -7.84 -15.04
C PHE A 218 -6.90 -8.18 -15.93
N ALA A 219 -7.12 -8.79 -17.11
CA ALA A 219 -6.04 -9.15 -18.02
C ALA A 219 -5.17 -7.94 -18.39
N GLU A 220 -5.82 -6.85 -18.82
CA GLU A 220 -5.10 -5.67 -19.29
C GLU A 220 -4.35 -4.98 -18.15
N ASP A 221 -4.99 -4.85 -16.99
CA ASP A 221 -4.40 -4.15 -15.86
C ASP A 221 -3.24 -4.94 -15.23
N ALA A 222 -3.43 -6.24 -14.99
CA ALA A 222 -2.40 -7.12 -14.45
C ALA A 222 -1.22 -7.27 -15.42
N ALA A 223 -1.45 -7.31 -16.74
CA ALA A 223 -0.36 -7.34 -17.72
C ALA A 223 0.51 -6.06 -17.70
N ARG A 224 -0.06 -4.91 -17.30
CA ARG A 224 0.63 -3.62 -17.31
C ARG A 224 1.28 -3.27 -15.98
N TYR A 225 0.64 -3.63 -14.86
CA TYR A 225 1.02 -3.19 -13.52
C TYR A 225 1.32 -4.36 -12.56
N GLY A 226 0.91 -5.58 -12.92
CA GLY A 226 1.20 -6.79 -12.17
C GLY A 226 2.61 -7.32 -12.45
N SER A 227 3.16 -8.04 -11.47
CA SER A 227 4.42 -8.78 -11.61
C SER A 227 4.22 -10.14 -12.30
N GLU A 228 3.05 -10.75 -12.11
CA GLU A 228 2.64 -12.01 -12.71
C GLU A 228 1.71 -11.74 -13.89
N GLN A 229 2.03 -12.32 -15.04
CA GLN A 229 1.16 -12.21 -16.20
C GLN A 229 -0.05 -13.12 -16.05
N PRO A 230 -1.26 -12.61 -16.30
CA PRO A 230 -2.46 -13.42 -16.31
C PRO A 230 -2.38 -14.48 -17.41
N ASP A 231 -2.91 -15.68 -17.16
CA ASP A 231 -2.94 -16.76 -18.13
C ASP A 231 -3.71 -16.33 -19.40
N PRO A 232 -3.05 -16.22 -20.57
CA PRO A 232 -3.67 -15.73 -21.80
C PRO A 232 -4.77 -16.65 -22.32
N GLU A 233 -4.72 -17.95 -21.99
CA GLU A 233 -5.75 -18.92 -22.37
C GLU A 233 -7.04 -18.73 -21.56
N ARG A 234 -6.91 -18.13 -20.37
CA ARG A 234 -8.03 -17.86 -19.47
C ARG A 234 -8.53 -16.41 -19.63
N TYR A 235 -7.62 -15.45 -19.62
CA TYR A 235 -7.90 -14.02 -19.70
C TYR A 235 -7.12 -13.36 -20.85
N PRO A 236 -7.75 -12.57 -21.75
CA PRO A 236 -9.17 -12.31 -21.92
C PRO A 236 -9.87 -13.34 -22.84
N LYS A 237 -9.15 -14.37 -23.31
CA LYS A 237 -9.59 -15.25 -24.40
C LYS A 237 -10.98 -15.87 -24.18
N ARG A 238 -11.27 -16.43 -23.00
CA ARG A 238 -12.57 -17.03 -22.71
C ARG A 238 -13.72 -16.03 -22.73
N THR A 239 -13.48 -14.83 -22.22
CA THR A 239 -14.49 -13.75 -22.26
C THR A 239 -14.79 -13.37 -23.70
N LEU A 240 -13.74 -13.17 -24.51
CA LEU A 240 -13.91 -12.87 -25.92
C LEU A 240 -14.64 -13.99 -26.65
N GLU A 241 -14.28 -15.26 -26.46
CA GLU A 241 -14.99 -16.39 -27.07
C GLU A 241 -16.47 -16.46 -26.69
N ARG A 242 -16.81 -16.19 -25.43
CA ARG A 242 -18.20 -16.11 -24.99
C ARG A 242 -18.94 -14.96 -25.66
N TRP A 243 -18.35 -13.76 -25.70
CA TRP A 243 -18.96 -12.62 -26.39
C TRP A 243 -19.12 -12.86 -27.88
N ARG A 244 -18.13 -13.50 -28.53
CA ARG A 244 -18.20 -13.89 -29.95
C ARG A 244 -19.41 -14.79 -30.23
N ARG A 245 -19.68 -15.76 -29.36
CA ARG A 245 -20.89 -16.61 -29.44
C ARG A 245 -22.17 -15.79 -29.26
N GLN A 246 -22.22 -14.92 -28.25
CA GLN A 246 -23.36 -14.03 -28.01
C GLN A 246 -23.64 -13.12 -29.21
N LEU A 247 -22.60 -12.54 -29.83
CA LEU A 247 -22.73 -11.71 -31.03
C LEU A 247 -23.29 -12.50 -32.22
N ALA A 248 -22.82 -13.73 -32.43
CA ALA A 248 -23.32 -14.60 -33.50
C ALA A 248 -24.82 -14.95 -33.29
N ASP A 249 -25.24 -15.09 -32.04
CA ASP A 249 -26.62 -15.39 -31.66
C ASP A 249 -27.54 -14.15 -31.67
N GLY A 250 -26.99 -12.93 -31.76
CA GLY A 250 -27.74 -11.67 -31.71
C GLY A 250 -27.94 -11.09 -30.31
N PHE A 251 -27.22 -11.58 -29.30
CA PHE A 251 -27.28 -11.08 -27.92
C PHE A 251 -26.15 -10.07 -27.67
N PHE A 252 -26.49 -8.77 -27.61
CA PHE A 252 -25.49 -7.70 -27.54
C PHE A 252 -25.33 -7.04 -26.18
N SER A 253 -26.16 -7.40 -25.19
CA SER A 253 -26.29 -6.64 -23.93
C SER A 253 -24.97 -6.44 -23.20
N GLU A 254 -24.18 -7.50 -23.02
CA GLU A 254 -22.93 -7.43 -22.25
C GLU A 254 -21.81 -6.68 -22.98
N PRO A 255 -21.50 -6.96 -24.27
CA PRO A 255 -20.53 -6.15 -25.02
C PRO A 255 -20.94 -4.67 -25.14
N VAL A 256 -22.23 -4.37 -25.30
CA VAL A 256 -22.74 -2.99 -25.40
C VAL A 256 -22.61 -2.26 -24.06
N GLN A 257 -22.98 -2.91 -22.96
CA GLN A 257 -22.81 -2.34 -21.62
C GLN A 257 -21.34 -2.06 -21.33
N PHE A 258 -20.45 -3.00 -21.67
CA PHE A 258 -19.01 -2.80 -21.50
C PHE A 258 -18.47 -1.65 -22.37
N ALA A 259 -18.92 -1.52 -23.61
CA ALA A 259 -18.55 -0.41 -24.49
C ALA A 259 -19.03 0.95 -23.96
N ALA A 260 -20.13 0.97 -23.20
CA ALA A 260 -20.66 2.18 -22.55
C ALA A 260 -19.79 2.57 -21.35
N ASP A 261 -19.55 1.61 -20.46
CA ASP A 261 -18.88 1.83 -19.17
C ASP A 261 -17.35 1.99 -19.34
N TYR A 262 -16.74 1.25 -20.26
CA TYR A 262 -15.29 1.18 -20.47
C TYR A 262 -14.90 1.38 -21.95
N PRO A 263 -15.18 2.57 -22.53
CA PRO A 263 -15.03 2.84 -23.97
C PRO A 263 -13.58 2.66 -24.49
N ALA A 264 -12.59 3.07 -23.70
CA ALA A 264 -11.18 3.00 -24.08
C ALA A 264 -10.64 1.56 -24.04
N TYR A 265 -11.15 0.73 -23.12
CA TYR A 265 -10.85 -0.70 -23.09
C TYR A 265 -11.52 -1.40 -24.27
N TYR A 266 -12.78 -1.07 -24.54
CA TYR A 266 -13.52 -1.65 -25.67
C TYR A 266 -12.82 -1.39 -27.00
N GLU A 267 -12.33 -0.17 -27.24
CA GLU A 267 -11.61 0.19 -28.49
C GLU A 267 -10.41 -0.73 -28.75
N ARG A 268 -9.67 -1.15 -27.71
CA ARG A 268 -8.51 -2.03 -27.86
C ARG A 268 -8.87 -3.46 -28.24
N ILE A 269 -10.01 -3.96 -27.75
CA ILE A 269 -10.47 -5.33 -27.98
C ILE A 269 -11.42 -5.47 -29.18
N GLU A 270 -11.95 -4.35 -29.69
CA GLU A 270 -13.01 -4.31 -30.72
C GLU A 270 -12.63 -5.13 -31.97
N GLY A 271 -11.38 -4.98 -32.43
CA GLY A 271 -10.86 -5.71 -33.58
C GLY A 271 -10.77 -7.23 -33.36
N ASP A 272 -10.29 -7.64 -32.18
CA ASP A 272 -10.17 -9.05 -31.80
C ASP A 272 -11.53 -9.68 -31.52
N LEU A 273 -12.50 -8.89 -31.09
CA LEU A 273 -13.87 -9.34 -30.89
C LEU A 273 -14.56 -9.58 -32.23
N LEU A 274 -14.57 -8.59 -33.13
CA LEU A 274 -15.41 -8.63 -34.33
C LEU A 274 -14.82 -9.43 -35.48
N ARG A 275 -13.52 -9.32 -35.78
CA ARG A 275 -12.92 -9.95 -36.96
C ARG A 275 -13.15 -11.47 -37.02
N PRO A 276 -12.95 -12.24 -35.93
CA PRO A 276 -13.15 -13.69 -35.97
C PRO A 276 -14.62 -14.09 -36.12
N VAL A 277 -15.56 -13.31 -35.55
CA VAL A 277 -17.00 -13.59 -35.67
C VAL A 277 -17.46 -13.42 -37.10
N VAL A 278 -17.01 -12.37 -37.79
CA VAL A 278 -17.38 -12.15 -39.19
C VAL A 278 -16.85 -13.27 -40.08
N VAL A 279 -15.58 -13.67 -39.88
CA VAL A 279 -14.97 -14.76 -40.67
C VAL A 279 -15.68 -16.11 -40.43
N ALA A 280 -16.11 -16.36 -39.20
CA ALA A 280 -16.84 -17.57 -38.82
C ALA A 280 -18.36 -17.47 -39.05
N ALA A 281 -18.89 -16.30 -39.43
CA ALA A 281 -20.32 -16.10 -39.56
C ALA A 281 -20.85 -16.88 -40.76
N GLY A 282 -21.80 -17.78 -40.50
CA GLY A 282 -22.61 -18.42 -41.52
C GLY A 282 -23.71 -17.49 -42.03
N ALA A 283 -24.47 -17.98 -43.00
CA ALA A 283 -25.61 -17.24 -43.57
C ALA A 283 -26.66 -16.83 -42.52
N ASP A 284 -26.79 -17.59 -41.42
CA ASP A 284 -27.81 -17.38 -40.40
C ASP A 284 -27.40 -16.37 -39.30
N SER A 285 -26.09 -16.24 -39.00
CA SER A 285 -25.59 -15.35 -37.94
C SER A 285 -25.23 -13.96 -38.46
N LEU A 286 -24.87 -13.85 -39.74
CA LEU A 286 -24.44 -12.59 -40.34
C LEU A 286 -25.53 -11.48 -40.30
N PRO A 287 -26.82 -11.75 -40.58
CA PRO A 287 -27.87 -10.73 -40.49
C PRO A 287 -27.99 -10.12 -39.09
N ARG A 288 -27.87 -10.93 -38.04
CA ARG A 288 -27.90 -10.46 -36.64
C ARG A 288 -26.68 -9.60 -36.35
N LEU A 289 -25.50 -10.06 -36.75
CA LEU A 289 -24.25 -9.33 -36.54
C LEU A 289 -24.24 -7.94 -37.20
N ILE A 290 -24.94 -7.76 -38.33
CA ILE A 290 -25.06 -6.47 -39.03
C ILE A 290 -25.79 -5.41 -38.17
N GLU A 291 -26.64 -5.82 -37.24
CA GLU A 291 -27.35 -4.90 -36.32
C GLU A 291 -26.46 -4.41 -35.17
N TYR A 292 -25.40 -5.17 -34.83
CA TYR A 292 -24.54 -4.88 -33.67
C TYR A 292 -23.95 -3.46 -33.63
N PRO A 293 -23.40 -2.89 -34.72
CA PRO A 293 -22.83 -1.55 -34.68
C PRO A 293 -23.83 -0.49 -34.21
N ASN A 294 -25.11 -0.61 -34.56
CA ASN A 294 -26.14 0.33 -34.14
C ASN A 294 -26.59 0.14 -32.69
N ALA A 295 -26.30 -1.02 -32.08
CA ALA A 295 -26.51 -1.25 -30.66
C ALA A 295 -25.44 -0.57 -29.78
N LEU A 296 -24.28 -0.20 -30.34
CA LEU A 296 -23.20 0.44 -29.57
C LEU A 296 -23.59 1.84 -29.08
N PRO A 297 -23.10 2.28 -27.92
CA PRO A 297 -23.54 3.51 -27.28
C PRO A 297 -22.97 4.78 -27.93
N ARG A 298 -21.75 4.74 -28.48
CA ARG A 298 -21.05 5.93 -29.01
C ARG A 298 -20.95 5.89 -30.53
N LEU A 299 -21.15 7.03 -31.19
CA LEU A 299 -21.08 7.14 -32.66
C LEU A 299 -19.77 6.62 -33.25
N GLU A 300 -18.63 6.97 -32.66
CA GLU A 300 -17.32 6.50 -33.11
C GLU A 300 -17.19 4.99 -33.08
N GLN A 301 -17.71 4.35 -32.02
CA GLN A 301 -17.72 2.88 -31.89
C GLN A 301 -18.57 2.27 -33.01
N ARG A 302 -19.74 2.85 -33.31
CA ARG A 302 -20.59 2.36 -34.42
C ARG A 302 -19.85 2.43 -35.76
N VAL A 303 -19.23 3.56 -36.05
CA VAL A 303 -18.49 3.79 -37.30
C VAL A 303 -17.30 2.83 -37.43
N ARG A 304 -16.54 2.62 -36.35
CA ARG A 304 -15.44 1.64 -36.32
C ARG A 304 -15.95 0.21 -36.49
N ALA A 305 -17.02 -0.18 -35.81
CA ALA A 305 -17.62 -1.49 -35.94
C ALA A 305 -18.13 -1.76 -37.38
N PHE A 306 -18.82 -0.81 -38.00
CA PHE A 306 -19.21 -0.90 -39.42
C PHE A 306 -18.01 -1.07 -40.34
N ARG A 307 -16.93 -0.33 -40.10
CA ARG A 307 -15.70 -0.41 -40.89
C ARG A 307 -15.04 -1.78 -40.77
N LEU A 308 -14.99 -2.32 -39.55
CA LEU A 308 -14.44 -3.64 -39.29
C LEU A 308 -15.27 -4.74 -39.95
N LEU A 309 -16.60 -4.66 -39.86
CA LEU A 309 -17.52 -5.58 -40.52
C LEU A 309 -17.34 -5.59 -42.03
N LEU A 310 -17.36 -4.42 -42.68
CA LEU A 310 -17.18 -4.30 -44.12
C LEU A 310 -15.82 -4.86 -44.57
N ARG A 311 -14.73 -4.48 -43.91
CA ARG A 311 -13.39 -5.00 -44.27
C ARG A 311 -13.29 -6.51 -44.08
N ALA A 312 -13.87 -7.06 -43.02
CA ALA A 312 -13.84 -8.50 -42.79
C ALA A 312 -14.67 -9.26 -43.83
N LEU A 313 -15.84 -8.73 -44.22
CA LEU A 313 -16.64 -9.28 -45.32
C LEU A 313 -15.89 -9.23 -46.66
N GLN A 314 -15.13 -8.16 -46.92
CA GLN A 314 -14.35 -8.01 -48.15
C GLN A 314 -13.24 -9.07 -48.24
N GLN A 315 -12.60 -9.38 -47.12
CA GLN A 315 -11.59 -10.43 -47.04
C GLN A 315 -12.17 -11.83 -47.23
N GLN A 316 -13.38 -12.07 -46.73
CA GLN A 316 -14.10 -13.34 -46.93
C GLN A 316 -14.54 -13.52 -48.40
N SER A 317 -14.85 -12.43 -49.10
CA SER A 317 -15.36 -12.44 -50.48
C SER A 317 -14.29 -12.59 -51.56
N ASN A 318 -13.06 -13.00 -51.24
CA ASN A 318 -11.95 -13.21 -52.19
C ASN A 318 -12.28 -14.25 -53.29
N GLY A 319 -13.11 -13.84 -54.27
CA GLY A 319 -13.50 -14.59 -55.46
C GLY A 319 -14.99 -14.96 -55.58
N GLN A 320 -15.80 -14.78 -54.54
CA GLN A 320 -17.25 -15.08 -54.58
C GLN A 320 -18.08 -13.82 -54.29
N GLN A 321 -19.08 -13.56 -55.12
CA GLN A 321 -20.03 -12.47 -54.88
C GLN A 321 -20.68 -12.66 -53.51
N LEU A 322 -20.50 -11.68 -52.62
CA LEU A 322 -21.31 -11.60 -51.41
C LEU A 322 -22.78 -11.54 -51.80
N HIS A 323 -23.63 -12.19 -51.01
CA HIS A 323 -25.07 -12.07 -51.22
C HIS A 323 -25.47 -10.60 -51.09
N ASP A 324 -25.95 -10.02 -52.20
CA ASP A 324 -26.44 -8.63 -52.27
C ASP A 324 -27.37 -8.28 -51.11
N ARG A 325 -28.12 -9.26 -50.60
CA ARG A 325 -28.97 -9.14 -49.41
C ARG A 325 -28.24 -8.61 -48.17
N HIS A 326 -27.03 -9.09 -47.87
CA HIS A 326 -26.28 -8.65 -46.69
C HIS A 326 -25.72 -7.24 -46.88
N LEU A 327 -25.29 -6.89 -48.10
CA LEU A 327 -24.86 -5.53 -48.43
C LEU A 327 -26.02 -4.54 -48.36
N LEU A 328 -27.22 -4.94 -48.78
CA LEU A 328 -28.46 -4.16 -48.63
C LEU A 328 -28.77 -3.90 -47.15
N GLN A 329 -28.74 -4.93 -46.31
CA GLN A 329 -28.99 -4.80 -44.87
C GLN A 329 -27.96 -3.88 -44.21
N LEU A 330 -26.67 -4.04 -44.54
CA LEU A 330 -25.61 -3.22 -43.98
C LEU A 330 -25.73 -1.75 -44.42
N ALA A 331 -26.10 -1.50 -45.69
CA ALA A 331 -26.40 -0.14 -46.16
C ALA A 331 -27.60 0.47 -45.43
N GLY A 332 -28.63 -0.32 -45.14
CA GLY A 332 -29.78 0.07 -44.33
C GLY A 332 -29.39 0.48 -42.91
N GLU A 333 -28.56 -0.32 -42.23
CA GLU A 333 -28.08 0.00 -40.89
C GLU A 333 -27.17 1.24 -40.87
N VAL A 334 -26.29 1.42 -41.86
CA VAL A 334 -25.49 2.66 -42.00
C VAL A 334 -26.40 3.87 -42.22
N SER A 335 -27.45 3.74 -43.02
CA SER A 335 -28.41 4.83 -43.26
C SER A 335 -29.14 5.25 -41.98
N LYS A 336 -29.46 4.30 -41.08
CA LYS A 336 -30.04 4.64 -39.76
C LYS A 336 -29.09 5.49 -38.92
N LEU A 337 -27.79 5.20 -38.96
CA LEU A 337 -26.79 5.99 -38.26
C LEU A 337 -26.69 7.41 -38.84
N GLU A 338 -26.74 7.56 -40.15
CA GLU A 338 -26.74 8.87 -40.82
C GLU A 338 -27.97 9.72 -40.45
N GLN A 339 -29.16 9.09 -40.39
CA GLN A 339 -30.38 9.76 -39.96
C GLN A 339 -30.32 10.22 -38.50
N GLN A 340 -29.67 9.44 -37.62
CA GLN A 340 -29.49 9.80 -36.22
C GLN A 340 -28.52 10.98 -36.04
N LEU A 341 -27.49 11.07 -36.89
CA LEU A 341 -26.58 12.20 -36.95
C LEU A 341 -27.29 13.47 -37.43
N ALA A 342 -28.02 13.38 -38.56
CA ALA A 342 -28.77 14.51 -39.15
C ALA A 342 -29.91 15.02 -38.24
N GLY A 343 -30.49 14.15 -37.41
CA GLY A 343 -31.55 14.49 -36.46
C GLY A 343 -31.08 15.12 -35.15
N GLY A 344 -29.77 15.33 -34.95
CA GLY A 344 -29.21 15.96 -33.74
C GLY A 344 -29.41 15.17 -32.44
N LYS A 345 -29.76 13.88 -32.51
CA LYS A 345 -30.11 13.05 -31.34
C LYS A 345 -28.91 12.49 -30.58
N MET A 346 -27.69 12.65 -31.11
CA MET A 346 -26.47 12.18 -30.46
C MET A 346 -25.42 13.30 -30.46
N LYS A 347 -25.20 13.93 -29.31
CA LYS A 347 -24.04 14.80 -29.06
C LYS A 347 -22.82 13.91 -28.82
N SER A 348 -21.90 13.83 -29.78
CA SER A 348 -20.57 13.26 -29.56
C SER A 348 -19.64 14.28 -28.87
N VAL A 349 -18.62 13.78 -28.19
CA VAL A 349 -17.52 14.58 -27.60
C VAL A 349 -16.44 14.89 -28.66
N THR A 350 -16.42 14.14 -29.77
CA THR A 350 -15.58 14.41 -30.94
C THR A 350 -16.24 15.39 -31.90
N THR A 351 -15.39 16.17 -32.57
CA THR A 351 -15.74 17.07 -33.67
C THR A 351 -16.54 16.33 -34.73
N GLU A 352 -17.76 16.79 -35.01
CA GLU A 352 -18.69 16.19 -35.99
C GLU A 352 -18.03 15.98 -37.38
N GLU A 353 -17.02 16.80 -37.68
CA GLU A 353 -16.19 16.73 -38.90
C GLU A 353 -15.44 15.39 -39.03
N ASP A 354 -14.90 14.83 -37.95
CA ASP A 354 -14.15 13.57 -37.99
C ASP A 354 -15.07 12.36 -38.25
N VAL A 355 -16.27 12.40 -37.69
CA VAL A 355 -17.29 11.36 -37.89
C VAL A 355 -17.86 11.41 -39.31
N SER A 356 -18.09 12.61 -39.85
CA SER A 356 -18.52 12.83 -41.24
C SER A 356 -17.49 12.34 -42.25
N GLY A 357 -16.21 12.62 -42.02
CA GLY A 357 -15.10 12.08 -42.82
C GLY A 357 -15.07 10.56 -42.79
N ALA A 358 -15.18 9.96 -41.60
CA ALA A 358 -15.17 8.51 -41.45
C ALA A 358 -16.38 7.80 -42.10
N LEU A 359 -17.56 8.45 -42.13
CA LEU A 359 -18.74 7.97 -42.86
C LEU A 359 -18.55 8.04 -44.38
N THR A 360 -17.90 9.08 -44.88
CA THR A 360 -17.57 9.19 -46.30
C THR A 360 -16.64 8.06 -46.74
N GLU A 361 -15.63 7.74 -45.93
CA GLU A 361 -14.75 6.59 -46.15
C GLU A 361 -15.52 5.25 -46.11
N LEU A 362 -16.49 5.09 -45.20
CA LEU A 362 -17.34 3.90 -45.14
C LEU A 362 -18.13 3.70 -46.44
N ARG A 363 -18.71 4.77 -46.99
CA ARG A 363 -19.46 4.71 -48.27
C ARG A 363 -18.57 4.26 -49.43
N GLN A 364 -17.29 4.65 -49.43
CA GLN A 364 -16.32 4.25 -50.46
C GLN A 364 -15.95 2.76 -50.42
N LEU A 365 -16.26 2.04 -49.34
CA LEU A 365 -16.04 0.59 -49.26
C LEU A 365 -17.13 -0.21 -50.00
N PHE A 366 -18.35 0.31 -50.16
CA PHE A 366 -19.46 -0.41 -50.80
C PHE A 366 -19.23 -0.75 -52.29
N PRO A 367 -18.72 0.18 -53.13
CA PRO A 367 -18.39 -0.13 -54.53
C PRO A 367 -17.27 -1.17 -54.70
N GLN A 368 -16.56 -1.54 -53.63
CA GLN A 368 -15.46 -2.51 -53.71
C GLN A 368 -15.95 -3.96 -53.66
N PHE A 369 -17.23 -4.19 -53.35
CA PHE A 369 -17.82 -5.54 -53.29
C PHE A 369 -18.44 -5.98 -54.62
N THR A 370 -18.89 -5.05 -55.46
CA THR A 370 -19.40 -5.29 -56.81
C THR A 370 -19.08 -4.09 -57.71
N TYR A 371 -18.75 -4.34 -58.98
CA TYR A 371 -18.37 -3.28 -59.92
C TYR A 371 -19.51 -2.32 -60.30
N ASP A 372 -20.77 -2.68 -60.05
CA ASP A 372 -21.94 -2.00 -60.63
C ASP A 372 -22.77 -1.17 -59.65
N ARG A 373 -22.59 -1.29 -58.32
CA ARG A 373 -23.52 -0.68 -57.34
C ARG A 373 -22.83 0.19 -56.30
N SER A 374 -23.35 1.42 -56.17
CA SER A 374 -22.93 2.38 -55.16
C SER A 374 -23.66 2.16 -53.82
N PHE A 375 -23.14 2.73 -52.74
CA PHE A 375 -23.83 2.76 -51.44
C PHE A 375 -25.28 3.29 -51.54
N LEU A 376 -25.49 4.38 -52.30
CA LEU A 376 -26.83 4.98 -52.47
C LEU A 376 -27.81 3.97 -53.08
N THR A 377 -27.36 3.25 -54.10
CA THR A 377 -28.15 2.19 -54.74
C THR A 377 -28.56 1.11 -53.75
N TYR A 378 -27.65 0.66 -52.88
CA TYR A 378 -27.97 -0.32 -51.85
C TYR A 378 -28.93 0.25 -50.78
N SER A 379 -28.76 1.50 -50.36
CA SER A 379 -29.66 2.14 -49.37
C SER A 379 -31.09 2.31 -49.89
N GLU A 380 -31.25 2.70 -51.16
CA GLU A 380 -32.55 2.85 -51.83
C GLU A 380 -33.24 1.50 -52.03
N LEU A 381 -32.49 0.49 -52.49
CA LEU A 381 -33.00 -0.87 -52.62
C LEU A 381 -33.42 -1.45 -51.27
N PHE A 382 -32.70 -1.15 -50.19
CA PHE A 382 -33.11 -1.55 -48.84
C PHE A 382 -34.41 -0.87 -48.41
N ALA A 383 -34.60 0.42 -48.71
CA ALA A 383 -35.86 1.12 -48.40
C ALA A 383 -37.08 0.52 -49.12
N LEU A 384 -36.87 -0.07 -50.31
CA LEU A 384 -37.89 -0.79 -51.06
C LEU A 384 -38.05 -2.25 -50.59
N TYR A 385 -36.99 -2.85 -50.05
CA TYR A 385 -36.98 -4.19 -49.50
C TYR A 385 -37.67 -4.20 -48.14
N LYS A 386 -38.93 -4.64 -48.08
CA LYS A 386 -39.57 -4.98 -46.81
C LYS A 386 -38.99 -6.32 -46.34
N PRO A 387 -38.16 -6.36 -45.28
CA PRO A 387 -37.72 -7.64 -44.74
C PRO A 387 -38.97 -8.39 -44.25
N VAL A 388 -39.10 -9.66 -44.65
CA VAL A 388 -40.08 -10.57 -44.04
C VAL A 388 -39.60 -10.76 -42.60
N VAL A 389 -40.43 -10.30 -41.66
CA VAL A 389 -40.24 -10.45 -40.21
C VAL A 389 -40.32 -11.93 -39.83
#